data_AF-A0A7W1APJ1-F1
#
_entry.id   AF-A0A7W1APJ1-F1
#
_cell.length_a   1.000
_cell.length_b   1.000
_cell.length_c   1.000
_cell.angle_alpha   90.00
_cell.angle_beta   90.00
_cell.angle_gamma   90.00
#
_symmetry.space_group_name_H-M   'P 1'
#
loop_
_entity.id
_entity.type
_entity.pdbx_description
1 polymer ?
#
loop_
_entity_poly.entity_id
_entity_poly.type
_entity_poly.pdbx_seq_one_letter_code
_entity_poly.pdbx_strand_id
1 'polypeptide(L)' 'MMTLYSGTTDPFSQRCRIVLHEKGMDFQIIDVDLDHKPEDLAVMNPYNQVPV' A
#
# COMPACT_ATOMS: atom_id res chain seq x y z
N MET A 1 15.04 1.77 -1.54
CA MET A 1 13.95 0.86 -1.92
C MET A 1 12.68 1.37 -1.26
N MET A 2 11.71 1.88 -2.01
CA MET A 2 10.43 2.32 -1.43
C MET A 2 9.54 1.10 -1.17
N THR A 3 8.76 1.10 -0.10
CA THR A 3 7.80 0.04 0.21
C THR A 3 6.40 0.63 0.15
N LEU A 4 5.49 -0.03 -0.58
CA LEU A 4 4.09 0.35 -0.69
C LEU A 4 3.23 -0.74 -0.04
N TYR A 5 2.52 -0.39 1.03
CA TYR A 5 1.47 -1.24 1.59
C TYR A 5 0.19 -1.05 0.77
N SER A 6 -0.28 -2.13 0.16
CA SER A 6 -1.25 -2.06 -0.91
C SER A 6 -2.37 -3.06 -0.68
N GLY A 7 -3.62 -2.60 -0.73
CA GLY A 7 -4.76 -3.51 -0.83
C GLY A 7 -4.87 -4.06 -2.24
N THR A 8 -4.99 -5.38 -2.40
CA THR A 8 -5.09 -6.01 -3.72
C THR A 8 -6.32 -5.52 -4.49
N THR A 9 -7.46 -5.36 -3.81
CA THR A 9 -8.74 -4.90 -4.39
C THR A 9 -9.08 -3.44 -4.09
N ASP A 10 -8.17 -2.69 -3.46
CA ASP A 10 -8.41 -1.28 -3.12
C ASP A 10 -8.09 -0.35 -4.32
N PRO A 11 -9.07 0.44 -4.81
CA PRO A 11 -8.86 1.36 -5.93
C PRO A 11 -7.90 2.51 -5.60
N PHE A 12 -7.76 2.91 -4.33
CA PHE A 12 -6.81 3.97 -3.96
C PHE A 12 -5.37 3.45 -4.05
N SER A 13 -5.13 2.24 -3.55
CA SER A 13 -3.88 1.51 -3.69
C SER A 13 -3.48 1.27 -5.15
N GLN A 14 -4.45 0.98 -6.02
CA GLN A 14 -4.19 0.82 -7.46
C GLN A 14 -3.62 2.09 -8.10
N ARG A 15 -4.09 3.28 -7.70
CA ARG A 15 -3.57 4.55 -8.23
C ARG A 15 -2.08 4.73 -7.91
N CYS A 16 -1.68 4.40 -6.68
CA CYS A 16 -0.28 4.45 -6.27
C CYS A 16 0.59 3.47 -7.08
N ARG A 17 0.10 2.23 -7.30
CA ARG A 17 0.81 1.25 -8.14
C ARG A 17 1.06 1.76 -9.56
N ILE A 18 0.04 2.35 -10.19
CA ILE A 18 0.17 2.95 -11.54
C ILE A 18 1.25 4.03 -11.54
N VAL A 19 1.20 4.98 -10.61
CA VAL A 19 2.17 6.08 -10.57
C VAL A 19 3.59 5.60 -10.35
N LEU A 20 3.81 4.62 -9.47
CA LEU A 20 5.15 4.08 -9.21
C LEU A 20 5.71 3.34 -10.43
N HIS A 21 4.88 2.59 -11.14
CA HIS A 21 5.27 1.95 -12.40
C HIS A 21 5.56 2.96 -13.51
N GLU A 22 4.71 3.97 -13.69
CA GLU A 22 4.89 5.04 -14.70
C GLU A 22 6.15 5.87 -14.44
N LYS A 23 6.52 6.06 -13.17
CA LYS A 23 7.76 6.75 -12.80
C LYS A 23 9.02 5.88 -12.94
N GLY A 24 8.87 4.58 -13.23
CA GLY A 24 10.00 3.64 -13.33
C GLY A 24 10.81 3.55 -12.04
N MET A 25 10.17 3.69 -10.88
CA MET A 25 10.84 3.62 -9.59
C MET A 25 11.09 2.18 -9.15
N ASP A 26 12.15 1.95 -8.38
CA ASP A 26 12.36 0.68 -7.68
C ASP A 26 11.59 0.66 -6.35
N PHE A 27 10.57 -0.18 -6.27
CA PHE A 27 9.73 -0.34 -5.09
C PHE A 27 9.30 -1.80 -4.85
N GLN A 28 8.93 -2.08 -3.62
CA GLN A 28 8.34 -3.35 -3.20
C GLN A 28 6.87 -3.13 -2.81
N ILE A 29 6.00 -4.05 -3.20
CA ILE A 29 4.60 -4.07 -2.78
C ILE A 29 4.46 -5.08 -1.62
N ILE A 30 3.83 -4.65 -0.54
CA ILE A 30 3.35 -5.52 0.53
C ILE A 30 1.84 -5.59 0.40
N ASP A 31 1.32 -6.76 0.05
CA ASP A 31 -0.12 -6.98 0.01
C ASP A 31 -0.69 -7.00 1.44
N VAL A 32 -1.70 -6.18 1.65
CA VAL A 32 -2.44 -6.09 2.91
C VAL A 32 -3.84 -6.67 2.70
N ASP A 33 -4.19 -7.66 3.53
CA ASP A 33 -5.57 -8.12 3.65
C ASP A 33 -6.40 -7.01 4.32
N LEU A 34 -7.44 -6.55 3.63
CA LEU A 34 -8.31 -5.47 4.12
C LEU A 34 -9.27 -5.95 5.21
N ASP A 35 -9.57 -7.25 5.26
CA ASP A 35 -10.43 -7.87 6.27
C ASP A 35 -9.63 -8.19 7.55
N HIS A 36 -8.33 -8.48 7.41
CA HIS A 36 -7.40 -8.75 8.51
C HIS A 36 -6.17 -7.85 8.44
N LYS A 37 -6.39 -6.55 8.72
CA LYS A 37 -5.31 -5.56 8.68
C LYS A 37 -4.27 -5.83 9.78
N PRO A 38 -2.97 -5.78 9.47
CA PRO A 38 -1.91 -5.95 10.46
C PRO A 38 -1.89 -4.76 11.43
N GLU A 39 -1.62 -5.03 12.71
CA GLU A 39 -1.55 -4.00 13.77
C GLU A 39 -0.47 -2.95 13.47
N ASP A 40 0.62 -3.37 12.84
CA ASP A 40 1.73 -2.50 12.44
C ASP A 40 1.28 -1.40 11.45
N LEU A 41 0.22 -1.62 10.67
CA LEU A 41 -0.32 -0.61 9.76
C LEU A 41 -0.90 0.58 10.53
N ALA A 42 -1.52 0.35 11.69
CA ALA A 42 -2.05 1.41 12.54
C ALA A 42 -0.94 2.25 13.19
N VAL A 43 0.26 1.69 13.37
CA VAL A 43 1.44 2.41 13.86
C VAL A 43 1.97 3.37 12.79
N MET A 44 1.94 2.96 11.52
CA MET A 44 2.38 3.80 10.39
C MET A 44 1.33 4.83 9.97
N ASN A 45 0.05 4.44 10.00
CA ASN A 45 -1.07 5.29 9.65
C ASN A 45 -2.15 5.19 10.74
N PRO A 46 -2.37 6.23 11.55
CA PRO A 46 -3.40 6.23 12.61
C PRO A 46 -4.82 5.94 12.10
N TYR A 47 -5.08 6.15 10.81
CA TYR A 47 -6.36 5.81 10.18
C TYR A 47 -6.50 4.33 9.80
N ASN A 48 -5.44 3.54 9.93
CA ASN A 48 -5.37 2.12 9.58
C ASN A 48 -5.92 1.84 8.16
N GLN A 49 -5.50 2.67 7.20
CA GLN A 49 -5.91 2.63 5.80
C GLN A 49 -4.70 2.43 4.90
N VAL A 50 -4.91 1.74 3.79
CA VAL A 50 -3.97 1.69 2.64
C VAL A 50 -4.48 2.65 1.55
N PRO A 51 -3.62 3.12 0.64
CA PRO A 51 -2.18 2.89 0.54
C PRO A 51 -1.35 3.65 1.58
N VAL A 52 -0.23 3.04 2.02
CA VAL A 52 0.81 3.65 2.87
C VAL A 52 2.19 3.44 2.27
#